data_AF-A0A484K6R4-F1
#
_entry.id   AF-A0A484K6R4-F1
#
_cell.length_a   1.000
_cell.length_b   1.000
_cell.length_c   1.000
_cell.angle_alpha   90.00
_cell.angle_beta   90.00
_cell.angle_gamma   90.00
#
_symmetry.space_group_name_H-M   'P 1'
#
loop_
_entity.id
_entity.type
_entity.pdbx_description
1 polymer ?
#
loop_
_entity_poly.entity_id
_entity_poly.type
_entity_poly.pdbx_seq_one_letter_code
_entity_poly.pdbx_strand_id
1 'polypeptide(L)' 'VTASKRGNSAEEVAERVLSRNSLSGLQGPAVSPVFCKRNGQVTADYYAIVICVPKKAFMSLCSSCGR' A
#
# COMPACT_ATOMS: atom_id res chain seq x y z
N VAL A 1 -7.18 -6.35 -3.04
CA VAL A 1 -7.25 -4.91 -3.41
C VAL A 1 -5.84 -4.45 -3.69
N THR A 2 -5.66 -3.58 -4.69
CA THR A 2 -4.37 -2.96 -5.00
C THR A 2 -4.44 -1.46 -4.76
N ALA A 3 -3.46 -0.90 -4.04
CA ALA A 3 -3.36 0.53 -3.77
C ALA A 3 -1.92 1.00 -3.95
N SER A 4 -1.73 2.21 -4.50
CA SER A 4 -0.42 2.85 -4.57
C SER A 4 -0.21 3.72 -3.34
N LYS A 5 0.93 3.57 -2.68
CA LYS A 5 1.36 4.41 -1.55
C LYS A 5 2.73 4.99 -1.83
N ARG A 6 2.91 6.25 -1.46
CA ARG A 6 4.21 6.91 -1.49
C ARG A 6 5.03 6.45 -0.28
N GLY A 7 6.32 6.22 -0.48
CA GLY A 7 7.23 5.82 0.57
C GLY A 7 8.67 5.88 0.11
N ASN A 8 9.58 5.76 1.06
CA ASN A 8 11.02 5.72 0.84
C ASN A 8 11.54 4.28 0.75
N SER A 9 10.89 3.32 1.42
CA SER A 9 11.21 1.89 1.32
C SER A 9 9.96 1.00 1.36
N ALA A 10 10.10 -0.25 0.94
CA ALA A 10 9.02 -1.23 1.00
C ALA A 10 8.64 -1.55 2.46
N GLU A 11 9.62 -1.57 3.37
CA GLU A 11 9.45 -1.84 4.80
C GLU A 11 8.64 -0.73 5.47
N GLU A 12 8.99 0.54 5.24
CA GLU A 12 8.24 1.70 5.77
C GLU A 12 6.78 1.67 5.30
N VAL A 13 6.56 1.33 4.02
CA VAL A 13 5.22 1.21 3.46
C VAL A 13 4.47 0.03 4.09
N ALA A 14 5.12 -1.11 4.30
CA ALA A 14 4.54 -2.27 4.96
C ALA A 14 4.15 -1.96 6.42
N GLU A 15 5.04 -1.32 7.18
CA GLU A 15 4.79 -0.90 8.58
C GLU A 15 3.58 0.04 8.67
N ARG A 16 3.48 1.03 7.78
CA ARG A 16 2.33 1.95 7.72
C ARG A 16 1.03 1.27 7.36
N VAL A 17 1.08 0.21 6.55
CA VAL A 17 -0.10 -0.59 6.20
C VAL A 17 -0.51 -1.46 7.37
N LEU A 18 0.44 -2.13 8.01
CA LEU A 18 0.22 -3.05 9.13
C LEU A 18 -0.17 -2.32 10.43
N SER A 19 0.26 -1.08 10.64
CA SER A 19 -0.15 -0.27 11.80
C SER A 19 -1.63 0.11 11.80
N ARG A 20 -2.33 -0.07 10.67
CA ARG A 20 -3.78 0.11 10.57
C ARG A 20 -4.49 -1.20 10.87
N ASN A 21 -5.20 -1.25 11.99
CA ASN A 21 -5.90 -2.45 12.51
C ASN A 21 -6.81 -3.20 11.52
N SER A 22 -7.27 -2.57 10.43
CA SER A 22 -8.13 -3.20 9.42
C SER A 22 -7.38 -3.89 8.27
N LEU A 23 -6.03 -3.92 8.31
CA LEU A 23 -5.19 -4.22 7.16
C LEU A 23 -4.22 -5.39 7.31
N SER A 24 -4.25 -6.09 8.44
CA SER A 24 -3.31 -7.19 8.72
C SER A 24 -3.40 -8.38 7.75
N GLY A 25 -4.48 -8.52 6.97
CA GLY A 25 -4.61 -9.58 5.95
C GLY A 25 -4.39 -11.00 6.52
N LEU A 26 -4.25 -12.00 5.65
CA LEU A 26 -3.95 -13.37 6.09
C LEU A 26 -2.48 -13.52 6.53
N GLN A 27 -1.57 -12.77 5.89
CA GLN A 27 -0.11 -12.85 6.11
C GLN A 27 0.61 -11.49 5.93
N GLY A 28 -0.15 -10.39 5.85
CA GLY A 28 0.35 -9.04 5.56
C GLY A 28 0.28 -8.61 4.09
N PRO A 29 0.66 -7.36 3.77
CA PRO A 29 0.68 -6.83 2.40
C PRO A 29 1.85 -7.36 1.58
N ALA A 30 1.62 -7.66 0.30
CA ALA A 30 2.69 -7.68 -0.68
C ALA A 30 2.99 -6.24 -1.10
N VAL A 31 4.26 -5.83 -1.04
CA VAL A 31 4.71 -4.46 -1.34
C VAL A 31 5.76 -4.51 -2.44
N SER A 32 5.49 -3.84 -3.57
CA SER A 32 6.38 -3.81 -4.73
C SER A 32 6.66 -2.38 -5.18
N PRO A 33 7.90 -2.01 -5.55
CA PRO A 33 8.20 -0.67 -6.04
C PRO A 33 7.46 -0.37 -7.34
N VAL A 34 7.02 0.87 -7.49
CA VAL A 34 6.43 1.43 -8.70
C VAL A 34 7.37 2.49 -9.22
N PHE A 35 7.97 2.20 -10.36
CA PHE A 35 8.92 3.08 -11.01
C PHE A 35 8.19 4.11 -11.87
N CYS A 36 8.48 5.39 -11.63
CA CYS A 36 7.93 6.51 -12.36
C CYS A 36 9.08 7.34 -12.95
N LYS A 37 8.85 8.01 -14.08
CA LYS A 37 9.80 8.98 -14.60
C LYS A 37 9.52 10.34 -13.98
N ARG A 38 10.49 10.90 -13.25
CA ARG A 38 10.41 12.23 -12.63
C ARG A 38 11.65 13.02 -13.01
N ASN A 39 11.46 14.20 -13.61
CA ASN A 39 12.55 15.07 -14.07
C ASN A 39 13.58 14.33 -14.95
N GLY A 40 13.14 13.39 -15.79
CA GLY A 40 14.01 12.62 -16.67
C GLY A 40 14.64 11.37 -16.05
N GLN A 41 14.61 11.22 -14.72
CA GLN A 41 15.16 10.07 -14.00
C GLN A 41 14.06 9.07 -13.61
N VAL A 42 14.38 7.78 -13.60
CA VAL A 42 13.50 6.73 -13.07
C VAL A 42 13.64 6.69 -11.56
N THR A 43 12.54 6.91 -10.83
CA THR A 43 12.50 6.89 -9.35
C THR A 43 11.45 5.89 -8.87
N ALA A 44 11.70 5.30 -7.69
CA ALA A 44 10.76 4.40 -7.00
C ALA A 44 10.10 5.12 -5.82
N ASP A 45 9.46 6.26 -6.09
CA ASP A 45 8.81 7.08 -5.06
C ASP A 45 7.50 6.44 -4.54
N TYR A 46 6.99 5.43 -5.24
CA TYR A 46 5.73 4.78 -4.96
C TYR A 46 5.92 3.27 -4.84
N TYR A 47 4.99 2.65 -4.11
CA TYR A 47 4.90 1.23 -3.90
C TYR A 47 3.46 0.78 -4.11
N ALA A 48 3.28 -0.31 -4.84
CA ALA A 48 2.02 -1.00 -4.97
C ALA A 48 1.86 -1.96 -3.80
N ILE A 49 0.71 -1.88 -3.12
CA ILE A 49 0.33 -2.77 -2.03
C ILE A 49 -0.78 -3.68 -2.51
N VAL A 50 -0.61 -4.99 -2.33
CA VAL A 50 -1.64 -6.00 -2.57
C VAL A 50 -2.00 -6.67 -1.26
N ILE A 51 -3.28 -6.63 -0.91
CA ILE A 51 -3.82 -7.19 0.33
C ILE A 51 -5.15 -7.89 0.07
N CYS A 52 -5.37 -8.99 0.77
CA CYS A 52 -6.65 -9.66 0.86
C CYS A 52 -7.47 -9.00 1.98
N VAL A 53 -8.69 -8.58 1.66
CA VAL A 53 -9.63 -7.99 2.61
C VAL A 53 -10.98 -8.67 2.46
N PRO A 54 -11.68 -8.99 3.57
CA PRO A 54 -13.05 -9.44 3.52
C PRO A 54 -13.94 -8.40 2.83
N LYS A 55 -14.89 -8.83 1.99
CA LYS A 55 -15.81 -7.93 1.28
C LYS A 55 -16.53 -6.95 2.22
N LYS A 56 -16.87 -7.40 3.45
CA LYS A 56 -17.52 -6.58 4.48
C LYS A 56 -16.62 -5.45 5.03
N ALA A 57 -15.31 -5.65 5.04
CA ALA A 57 -14.32 -4.68 5.54
C ALA A 57 -13.81 -3.72 4.44
N PHE A 58 -14.16 -3.96 3.18
CA PHE A 58 -13.65 -3.20 2.04
C PHE A 58 -13.97 -1.70 2.12
N MET A 59 -15.21 -1.33 2.49
CA MET A 59 -15.60 0.08 2.59
C MET A 59 -14.83 0.82 3.69
N SER A 60 -14.74 0.21 4.88
CA SER A 60 -13.95 0.76 5.99
C SER A 60 -12.48 0.96 5.59
N LEU A 61 -11.91 0.00 4.88
CA LEU A 61 -10.56 0.11 4.34
C LEU A 61 -10.41 1.32 3.39
N CYS A 62 -11.31 1.46 2.41
CA CYS A 62 -11.25 2.54 1.42
C CYS A 62 -11.29 3.92 2.09
N SER A 63 -12.22 4.13 3.04
CA SER A 63 -12.33 5.38 3.79
C SER A 63 -11.07 5.69 4.59
N SER A 64 -10.50 4.69 5.26
CA SER A 64 -9.25 4.87 6.00
C SER A 64 -8.02 5.11 5.11
N CYS A 65 -8.11 4.79 3.80
CA CYS A 65 -7.06 5.08 2.82
C CYS A 65 -7.12 6.50 2.23
N GLY A 66 -8.13 7.30 2.59
CA GLY A 66 -8.28 8.69 2.16
C GLY A 66 -8.86 8.85 0.75
N ARG A 67 -9.74 7.93 0.33
CA ARG A 67 -10.59 8.11 -0.86
C ARG A 67 -12.05 8.22 -0.42
#